data_AF-A0A3B8JSM2-F1
#
_entry.id   AF-A0A3B8JSM2-F1
#
_cell.length_a   1.000
_cell.length_b   1.000
_cell.length_c   1.000
_cell.angle_alpha   90.00
_cell.angle_beta   90.00
_cell.angle_gamma   90.00
#
_symmetry.space_group_name_H-M   'P 1'
#
loop_
_entity.id
_entity.type
_entity.pdbx_description
1 polymer ?
#
loop_
_entity_poly.entity_id
_entity_poly.type
_entity_poly.pdbx_seq_one_letter_code
_entity_poly.pdbx_strand_id
1 'polypeptide(L)'
;MNALAEVVLQQAKTLLDKMKVYQVQIQAFVSQGNTKEAIKLGLTVLKLLGLILPEEPSQLDIQRGLEETASLSAKQEIEDLINLPEMTDPEQLAAMRMLSGIISATYVTAPQLFLLVVLSKVNLSIKYGNTSVSPFGYVTYGILLCGVLGELDLGYRFGQLALNLVSKLNAKKISARTSFVVSGFIRHWKEHIRESVKPLQSAYAIGVETGDLEYAGLALYLSFVHAYFSGQQLTKLEPEIVSYRDALSKIKHETGLEYHKIYGQAVLNLLGQSENPCRLIHEAGDEQALLPLHYSTNNGCTLHYFYANKLLLCYLFENYPEALKSAALAEKYLEAAPGLVVVAVFHFYDSL
;
A
#
# COMPACT_ATOMS: atom_id res chain seq x y z
N MET A 1 -17.76 -13.54 -20.30
CA MET A 1 -17.94 -13.51 -18.83
C MET A 1 -19.33 -13.00 -18.46
N ASN A 2 -19.77 -11.84 -18.97
CA ASN A 2 -21.03 -11.19 -18.57
C ASN A 2 -22.29 -12.05 -18.82
N ALA A 3 -22.43 -12.69 -19.99
CA ALA A 3 -23.59 -13.53 -20.29
C ALA A 3 -23.74 -14.73 -19.34
N LEU A 4 -22.63 -15.37 -18.94
CA LEU A 4 -22.66 -16.48 -17.98
C LEU A 4 -22.95 -15.99 -16.55
N ALA A 5 -22.43 -14.82 -16.17
CA ALA A 5 -22.72 -14.21 -14.88
C ALA A 5 -24.21 -13.87 -14.74
N GLU A 6 -24.84 -13.31 -15.78
CA GLU A 6 -26.27 -13.02 -15.80
C GLU A 6 -27.13 -14.28 -15.65
N VAL A 7 -26.80 -15.35 -16.37
CA VAL A 7 -27.51 -16.63 -16.24
C VAL A 7 -27.42 -17.16 -14.80
N VAL A 8 -26.23 -17.14 -14.18
CA VAL A 8 -26.08 -17.59 -12.80
C VAL A 8 -26.85 -16.68 -11.83
N LEU A 9 -26.83 -15.36 -12.01
CA LEU A 9 -27.57 -14.42 -11.16
C LEU A 9 -29.10 -14.60 -11.25
N GLN A 10 -29.61 -14.97 -12.43
CA GLN A 10 -31.03 -15.29 -12.63
C GLN A 10 -31.43 -16.63 -12.03
N GLN A 11 -30.55 -17.64 -12.10
CA GLN A 11 -30.83 -19.01 -11.65
C GLN A 11 -30.41 -19.29 -10.19
N ALA A 12 -29.66 -18.38 -9.56
CA ALA A 12 -29.21 -18.50 -8.18
C ALA A 12 -30.39 -18.52 -7.20
N LYS A 13 -30.37 -19.48 -6.26
CA LYS A 13 -31.47 -19.73 -5.32
C LYS A 13 -31.35 -18.89 -4.05
N THR A 14 -30.14 -18.54 -3.65
CA THR A 14 -29.88 -17.74 -2.44
C THR A 14 -29.10 -16.48 -2.76
N LEU A 15 -29.16 -15.50 -1.85
CA LEU A 15 -28.32 -14.30 -1.93
C LEU A 15 -26.82 -14.67 -1.93
N LEU A 16 -26.43 -15.66 -1.12
CA LEU A 16 -25.04 -16.13 -0.99
C LEU A 16 -24.51 -16.77 -2.28
N ASP A 17 -25.36 -17.43 -3.07
CA ASP A 17 -24.96 -17.94 -4.39
C ASP A 17 -24.57 -16.81 -5.33
N LYS A 18 -25.32 -15.70 -5.29
CA LYS A 18 -25.05 -14.50 -6.10
C LYS A 18 -23.75 -13.80 -5.67
N MET A 19 -23.37 -13.88 -4.38
CA MET A 19 -22.16 -13.23 -3.86
C MET A 19 -20.89 -13.70 -4.56
N LYS A 20 -20.79 -14.99 -4.89
CA LYS A 20 -19.62 -15.53 -5.60
C LYS A 20 -19.49 -14.94 -7.01
N VAL A 21 -20.61 -14.73 -7.69
CA VAL A 21 -20.63 -14.13 -9.03
C VAL A 21 -20.22 -12.67 -8.95
N TYR A 22 -20.79 -11.91 -8.02
CA TYR A 22 -20.43 -10.52 -7.82
C TYR A 22 -18.95 -10.34 -7.46
N GLN A 23 -18.38 -11.25 -6.65
CA GLN A 23 -16.94 -11.22 -6.34
C GLN A 23 -16.07 -11.29 -7.60
N VAL A 24 -16.41 -12.21 -8.52
CA VAL A 24 -15.68 -12.38 -9.78
C VAL A 24 -15.87 -11.15 -10.68
N GLN A 25 -17.07 -10.58 -10.74
CA GLN A 25 -17.33 -9.37 -11.52
C GLN A 25 -16.55 -8.16 -10.99
N ILE A 26 -16.55 -7.95 -9.67
CA ILE A 26 -15.76 -6.88 -9.02
C ILE A 26 -14.29 -7.06 -9.35
N GLN A 27 -13.74 -8.28 -9.18
CA GLN A 27 -12.34 -8.55 -9.50
C GLN A 27 -12.03 -8.31 -10.99
N ALA A 28 -12.93 -8.68 -11.90
CA ALA A 28 -12.76 -8.42 -13.32
C ALA A 28 -12.75 -6.92 -13.64
N PHE A 29 -13.64 -6.13 -13.02
CA PHE A 29 -13.63 -4.67 -13.18
C PHE A 29 -12.32 -4.05 -12.66
N VAL A 30 -11.86 -4.47 -11.48
CA VAL A 30 -10.57 -4.02 -10.92
C VAL A 30 -9.41 -4.34 -11.86
N SER A 31 -9.32 -5.58 -12.35
CA SER A 31 -8.26 -5.99 -13.28
C SER A 31 -8.29 -5.27 -14.63
N GLN A 32 -9.44 -4.72 -15.04
CA GLN A 32 -9.58 -3.92 -16.26
C GLN A 32 -9.38 -2.42 -16.04
N GLY A 33 -9.09 -1.99 -14.81
CA GLY A 33 -9.00 -0.56 -14.46
C GLY A 33 -10.35 0.15 -14.34
N ASN A 34 -11.47 -0.57 -14.45
CA ASN A 34 -12.83 -0.04 -14.31
C ASN A 34 -13.23 0.11 -12.84
N THR A 35 -12.44 0.86 -12.07
CA THR A 35 -12.54 0.97 -10.60
C THR A 35 -13.88 1.55 -10.14
N LYS A 36 -14.45 2.52 -10.87
CA LYS A 36 -15.76 3.11 -10.55
C LYS A 36 -16.89 2.08 -10.60
N GLU A 37 -16.91 1.22 -11.63
CA GLU A 37 -17.91 0.16 -11.76
C GLU A 37 -17.73 -0.92 -10.68
N ALA A 38 -16.48 -1.24 -10.33
CA ALA A 38 -16.18 -2.15 -9.22
C ALA A 38 -16.74 -1.62 -7.88
N ILE A 39 -16.55 -0.33 -7.59
CA ILE A 39 -17.06 0.32 -6.38
C ILE A 39 -18.59 0.31 -6.37
N LYS A 40 -19.22 0.77 -7.46
CA LYS A 40 -20.69 0.84 -7.56
C LYS A 40 -21.34 -0.52 -7.36
N LEU A 41 -20.79 -1.56 -8.00
CA LEU A 41 -21.27 -2.94 -7.81
C LEU A 41 -21.05 -3.40 -6.36
N GLY A 42 -19.88 -3.15 -5.79
CA GLY A 42 -19.58 -3.48 -4.40
C GLY A 42 -20.53 -2.84 -3.41
N LEU A 43 -20.80 -1.54 -3.52
CA LEU A 43 -21.75 -0.81 -2.67
C LEU A 43 -23.18 -1.36 -2.80
N THR A 44 -23.61 -1.67 -4.02
CA THR A 44 -24.91 -2.30 -4.27
C THR A 44 -25.03 -3.64 -3.56
N VAL A 45 -23.99 -4.47 -3.64
CA VAL A 45 -23.97 -5.80 -3.03
C VAL A 45 -23.86 -5.73 -1.51
N LEU A 46 -23.05 -4.82 -0.96
CA LEU A 46 -22.96 -4.58 0.48
C LEU A 46 -24.31 -4.17 1.08
N LYS A 47 -25.07 -3.32 0.37
CA LYS A 47 -26.43 -2.95 0.78
C LYS A 47 -27.37 -4.16 0.87
N LEU A 48 -27.25 -5.14 -0.03
CA LEU A 48 -28.03 -6.39 0.04
C LEU A 48 -27.65 -7.25 1.25
N LEU A 49 -26.42 -7.11 1.77
CA LEU A 49 -25.91 -7.78 2.98
C LEU A 49 -26.16 -6.94 4.25
N GLY A 50 -26.95 -5.87 4.16
CA GLY A 50 -27.28 -4.99 5.30
C GLY A 50 -26.19 -3.98 5.68
N LEU A 51 -25.07 -3.92 4.95
CA LEU A 51 -24.01 -2.92 5.17
C LEU A 51 -24.18 -1.75 4.19
N ILE A 52 -24.59 -0.59 4.70
CA ILE A 52 -24.83 0.60 3.89
C ILE A 52 -23.65 1.56 4.04
N LEU A 53 -22.96 1.82 2.93
CA LEU A 53 -21.93 2.85 2.85
C LEU A 53 -22.37 3.93 1.84
N PRO A 54 -22.17 5.22 2.15
CA PRO A 54 -22.44 6.29 1.19
C PRO A 54 -21.47 6.20 0.01
N GLU A 55 -21.95 6.46 -1.21
CA GLU A 55 -21.11 6.48 -2.42
C GLU A 55 -20.10 7.64 -2.39
N GLU A 56 -20.55 8.79 -1.87
CA GLU A 56 -19.73 9.98 -1.61
C GLU A 56 -19.82 10.33 -0.12
N PRO A 57 -18.91 9.81 0.72
CA PRO A 57 -18.94 10.05 2.16
C PRO A 57 -18.73 11.54 2.50
N SER A 58 -19.54 12.06 3.42
CA SER A 58 -19.25 13.36 4.02
C SER A 58 -18.22 13.24 5.14
N GLN A 59 -17.63 14.36 5.57
CA GLN A 59 -16.74 14.39 6.74
C GLN A 59 -17.45 13.90 8.02
N LEU A 60 -18.76 14.14 8.14
CA LEU A 60 -19.57 13.64 9.26
C LEU A 60 -19.71 12.11 9.23
N ASP A 61 -19.81 11.50 8.04
CA ASP A 61 -19.86 10.04 7.91
C ASP A 61 -18.53 9.41 8.33
N ILE A 62 -17.42 10.03 7.94
CA ILE A 62 -16.06 9.60 8.32
C ILE A 62 -15.88 9.71 9.83
N GLN A 63 -16.24 10.85 10.43
CA GLN A 63 -16.15 11.06 11.87
C GLN A 63 -16.97 10.03 12.64
N ARG A 64 -18.23 9.77 12.23
CA ARG A 64 -19.08 8.73 12.85
C ARG A 64 -18.47 7.34 12.74
N GLY A 65 -17.90 6.99 11.59
CA GLY A 65 -17.22 5.72 11.39
C GLY A 65 -16.00 5.57 12.31
N LEU A 66 -15.21 6.64 12.49
CA LEU A 66 -14.07 6.67 13.40
C LEU A 66 -14.51 6.49 14.85
N GLU A 67 -15.53 7.23 15.29
CA GLU A 67 -16.10 7.14 16.64
C GLU A 67 -16.67 5.75 16.93
N GLU A 68 -17.36 5.12 15.97
CA GLU A 68 -17.86 3.76 16.09
C GLU A 68 -16.71 2.76 16.29
N THR A 69 -15.69 2.82 15.42
CA THR A 69 -14.54 1.91 15.48
C THR A 69 -13.75 2.09 16.78
N ALA A 70 -13.53 3.33 17.22
CA ALA A 70 -12.88 3.64 18.49
C ALA A 70 -13.69 3.08 19.67
N SER A 71 -15.01 3.28 19.67
CA SER A 71 -15.90 2.78 20.73
C SER A 71 -15.95 1.26 20.81
N LEU A 72 -15.88 0.57 19.67
CA LEU A 72 -15.80 -0.90 19.63
C LEU A 72 -14.45 -1.41 20.12
N SER A 73 -13.37 -0.74 19.71
CA SER A 73 -12.00 -1.11 20.09
C SER A 73 -11.72 -0.84 21.56
N ALA A 74 -12.32 0.20 22.16
CA ALA A 74 -12.12 0.56 23.57
C ALA A 74 -12.67 -0.47 24.59
N LYS A 75 -13.41 -1.49 24.14
CA LYS A 75 -14.00 -2.51 25.03
C LYS A 75 -13.01 -3.59 25.47
N GLN A 76 -11.85 -3.67 24.84
CA GLN A 76 -10.80 -4.66 25.12
C GLN A 76 -9.43 -4.12 24.66
N GLU A 77 -8.34 -4.73 25.12
CA GLU A 77 -7.03 -4.36 24.61
C GLU A 77 -6.88 -4.76 23.14
N ILE A 78 -6.12 -3.98 22.37
CA ILE A 78 -5.91 -4.23 20.93
C ILE A 78 -5.29 -5.61 20.73
N GLU A 79 -4.36 -6.00 21.60
CA GLU A 79 -3.68 -7.29 21.55
C GLU A 79 -4.65 -8.45 21.77
N ASP A 80 -5.74 -8.25 22.51
CA ASP A 80 -6.77 -9.26 22.75
C ASP A 80 -7.67 -9.51 21.54
N LEU A 81 -7.70 -8.60 20.56
CA LEU A 81 -8.44 -8.80 19.30
C LEU A 81 -7.98 -10.05 18.55
N ILE A 82 -6.75 -10.53 18.78
CA ILE A 82 -6.25 -11.77 18.21
C ILE A 82 -7.06 -12.99 18.70
N ASN A 83 -7.69 -12.90 19.87
CA ASN A 83 -8.41 -13.97 20.55
C ASN A 83 -9.90 -14.04 20.21
N LEU A 84 -10.40 -13.11 19.40
CA LEU A 84 -11.75 -13.18 18.88
C LEU A 84 -11.97 -14.50 18.11
N PRO A 85 -13.18 -15.09 18.19
CA PRO A 85 -13.50 -16.33 17.51
C PRO A 85 -13.37 -16.20 15.99
N GLU A 86 -13.32 -17.32 15.27
CA GLU A 86 -13.44 -17.28 13.82
C GLU A 86 -14.84 -16.82 13.41
N MET A 87 -14.91 -15.95 12.40
CA MET A 87 -16.17 -15.48 11.84
C MET A 87 -16.89 -16.61 11.09
N THR A 88 -18.04 -17.04 11.59
CA THR A 88 -18.83 -18.13 11.01
C THR A 88 -20.08 -17.68 10.27
N ASP A 89 -20.54 -16.45 10.50
CA ASP A 89 -21.74 -15.92 9.85
C ASP A 89 -21.48 -15.75 8.32
N PRO A 90 -22.27 -16.43 7.46
CA PRO A 90 -22.01 -16.45 6.03
C PRO A 90 -22.25 -15.09 5.35
N GLU A 91 -23.16 -14.25 5.87
CA GLU A 91 -23.43 -12.92 5.34
C GLU A 91 -22.30 -11.96 5.72
N GLN A 92 -21.79 -12.05 6.94
CA GLN A 92 -20.63 -11.24 7.37
C GLN A 92 -19.35 -11.65 6.65
N LEU A 93 -19.15 -12.95 6.41
CA LEU A 93 -18.06 -13.45 5.57
C LEU A 93 -18.17 -12.94 4.13
N ALA A 94 -19.39 -12.87 3.57
CA ALA A 94 -19.62 -12.29 2.26
C ALA A 94 -19.30 -10.78 2.26
N ALA A 95 -19.75 -10.03 3.26
CA ALA A 95 -19.47 -8.60 3.40
C ALA A 95 -17.96 -8.33 3.49
N MET A 96 -17.23 -9.09 4.30
CA MET A 96 -15.76 -9.00 4.41
C MET A 96 -15.07 -9.25 3.06
N ARG A 97 -15.55 -10.21 2.27
CA ARG A 97 -15.02 -10.47 0.91
C ARG A 97 -15.32 -9.34 -0.06
N MET A 98 -16.53 -8.78 -0.02
CA MET A 98 -16.90 -7.64 -0.87
C MET A 98 -16.07 -6.40 -0.55
N LEU A 99 -15.93 -6.04 0.73
CA LEU A 99 -15.06 -4.96 1.20
C LEU A 99 -13.62 -5.19 0.75
N SER A 100 -13.12 -6.43 0.83
CA SER A 100 -11.77 -6.78 0.36
C SER A 100 -11.62 -6.67 -1.16
N GLY A 101 -12.69 -6.89 -1.93
CA GLY A 101 -12.69 -6.80 -3.38
C GLY A 101 -12.63 -5.36 -3.90
N ILE A 102 -13.21 -4.41 -3.17
CA ILE A 102 -13.25 -2.98 -3.57
C ILE A 102 -12.18 -2.11 -2.90
N ILE A 103 -11.41 -2.64 -1.94
CA ILE A 103 -10.47 -1.83 -1.15
C ILE A 103 -9.40 -1.13 -2.02
N SER A 104 -8.84 -1.81 -3.01
CA SER A 104 -7.84 -1.21 -3.91
C SER A 104 -8.48 -0.17 -4.84
N ALA A 105 -9.68 -0.43 -5.35
CA ALA A 105 -10.41 0.52 -6.20
C ALA A 105 -10.73 1.81 -5.42
N THR A 106 -11.24 1.68 -4.19
CA THR A 106 -11.55 2.83 -3.34
C THR A 106 -10.30 3.62 -2.96
N TYR A 107 -9.17 2.96 -2.69
CA TYR A 107 -7.90 3.65 -2.44
C TYR A 107 -7.50 4.58 -3.59
N VAL A 108 -7.66 4.12 -4.84
CA VAL A 108 -7.23 4.87 -6.03
C VAL A 108 -8.21 5.98 -6.42
N THR A 109 -9.52 5.73 -6.36
CA THR A 109 -10.51 6.65 -6.97
C THR A 109 -11.54 7.24 -6.01
N ALA A 110 -11.59 6.78 -4.76
CA ALA A 110 -12.52 7.30 -3.75
C ALA A 110 -11.90 7.29 -2.33
N PRO A 111 -10.88 8.14 -2.04
CA PRO A 111 -10.12 8.08 -0.80
C PRO A 111 -10.97 8.21 0.48
N GLN A 112 -12.04 9.01 0.46
CA GLN A 112 -12.95 9.13 1.61
C GLN A 112 -13.76 7.84 1.83
N LEU A 113 -14.16 7.15 0.76
CA LEU A 113 -14.86 5.86 0.85
C LEU A 113 -13.91 4.74 1.30
N PHE A 114 -12.65 4.80 0.89
CA PHE A 114 -11.62 3.89 1.39
C PHE A 114 -11.56 3.88 2.93
N LEU A 115 -11.68 5.05 3.58
CA LEU A 115 -11.73 5.15 5.04
C LEU A 115 -12.88 4.32 5.62
N LEU A 116 -14.10 4.52 5.10
CA LEU A 116 -15.28 3.80 5.60
C LEU A 116 -15.22 2.29 5.31
N VAL A 117 -14.61 1.87 4.20
CA VAL A 117 -14.37 0.46 3.88
C VAL A 117 -13.44 -0.17 4.91
N VAL A 118 -12.33 0.50 5.24
CA VAL A 118 -11.37 0.03 6.26
C VAL A 118 -12.03 -0.07 7.63
N LEU A 119 -12.74 0.98 8.05
CA LEU A 119 -13.44 1.02 9.35
C LEU A 119 -14.49 -0.10 9.44
N SER A 120 -15.25 -0.33 8.37
CA SER A 120 -16.23 -1.42 8.32
C SER A 120 -15.59 -2.80 8.48
N LYS A 121 -14.43 -3.05 7.86
CA LYS A 121 -13.71 -4.34 8.01
C LYS A 121 -13.27 -4.59 9.45
N VAL A 122 -12.79 -3.55 10.13
CA VAL A 122 -12.39 -3.62 11.54
C VAL A 122 -13.63 -3.88 12.40
N ASN A 123 -14.70 -3.12 12.20
CA ASN A 123 -15.94 -3.24 12.96
C ASN A 123 -16.58 -4.62 12.80
N LEU A 124 -16.61 -5.18 11.59
CA LEU A 124 -17.08 -6.54 11.35
C LEU A 124 -16.20 -7.58 12.06
N SER A 125 -14.88 -7.40 12.05
CA SER A 125 -13.97 -8.33 12.73
C SER A 125 -14.16 -8.30 14.26
N ILE A 126 -14.33 -7.11 14.84
CA ILE A 126 -14.58 -6.96 16.29
C ILE A 126 -15.95 -7.53 16.68
N LYS A 127 -16.99 -7.29 15.89
CA LYS A 127 -18.37 -7.70 16.21
C LYS A 127 -18.63 -9.19 15.98
N TYR A 128 -18.06 -9.77 14.93
CA TYR A 128 -18.42 -11.12 14.45
C TYR A 128 -17.26 -12.11 14.43
N GLY A 129 -16.08 -11.69 14.88
CA GLY A 129 -14.88 -12.54 14.91
C GLY A 129 -13.93 -12.30 13.74
N ASN A 130 -12.74 -12.89 13.82
CA ASN A 130 -11.72 -12.75 12.80
C ASN A 130 -11.94 -13.72 11.63
N THR A 131 -11.55 -13.30 10.44
CA THR A 131 -11.47 -14.16 9.26
C THR A 131 -10.08 -14.06 8.63
N SER A 132 -9.77 -14.90 7.66
CA SER A 132 -8.48 -14.92 6.95
C SER A 132 -8.09 -13.59 6.29
N VAL A 133 -9.03 -12.66 6.10
CA VAL A 133 -8.80 -11.31 5.57
C VAL A 133 -8.80 -10.20 6.63
N SER A 134 -9.10 -10.51 7.90
CA SER A 134 -9.09 -9.54 9.00
C SER A 134 -7.71 -8.92 9.26
N PRO A 135 -6.57 -9.65 9.18
CA PRO A 135 -5.26 -9.01 9.39
C PRO A 135 -5.01 -7.84 8.43
N PHE A 136 -5.42 -7.96 7.18
CA PHE A 136 -5.29 -6.87 6.23
C PHE A 136 -6.21 -5.68 6.58
N GLY A 137 -7.39 -5.93 7.17
CA GLY A 137 -8.24 -4.86 7.70
C GLY A 137 -7.58 -4.09 8.84
N TYR A 138 -7.03 -4.82 9.83
CA TYR A 138 -6.32 -4.22 10.95
C TYR A 138 -5.09 -3.41 10.51
N VAL A 139 -4.29 -3.94 9.58
CA VAL A 139 -3.11 -3.20 9.11
C VAL A 139 -3.49 -1.94 8.31
N THR A 140 -4.55 -2.00 7.49
CA THR A 140 -5.02 -0.80 6.78
C THR A 140 -5.59 0.26 7.72
N TYR A 141 -6.18 -0.17 8.84
CA TYR A 141 -6.57 0.75 9.91
C TYR A 141 -5.34 1.32 10.64
N GLY A 142 -4.29 0.51 10.81
CA GLY A 142 -2.99 0.99 11.30
C GLY A 142 -2.40 2.11 10.45
N ILE A 143 -2.45 2.00 9.10
CA ILE A 143 -2.05 3.11 8.21
C ILE A 143 -2.90 4.35 8.48
N LEU A 144 -4.22 4.20 8.62
CA LEU A 144 -5.13 5.31 8.86
C LEU A 144 -4.78 6.05 10.17
N LEU A 145 -4.53 5.29 11.23
CA LEU A 145 -4.11 5.82 12.52
C LEU A 145 -2.82 6.62 12.39
N CYS A 146 -1.80 6.09 11.72
CA CYS A 146 -0.52 6.78 11.56
C CYS A 146 -0.63 8.01 10.64
N GLY A 147 -1.21 7.85 9.45
CA GLY A 147 -1.13 8.83 8.37
C GLY A 147 -2.19 9.92 8.40
N VAL A 148 -3.35 9.68 9.03
CA VAL A 148 -4.46 10.66 9.07
C VAL A 148 -4.71 11.15 10.48
N LEU A 149 -4.68 10.26 11.48
CA LEU A 149 -4.99 10.63 12.87
C LEU A 149 -3.74 11.02 13.67
N GLY A 150 -2.54 10.74 13.18
CA GLY A 150 -1.28 10.99 13.91
C GLY A 150 -1.04 10.05 15.10
N GLU A 151 -1.86 9.01 15.24
CA GLU A 151 -1.85 8.05 16.35
C GLU A 151 -0.83 6.92 16.09
N LEU A 152 0.45 7.27 16.06
CA LEU A 152 1.54 6.37 15.67
C LEU A 152 1.63 5.11 16.54
N ASP A 153 1.44 5.26 17.85
CA ASP A 153 1.49 4.14 18.80
C ASP A 153 0.34 3.15 18.59
N LEU A 154 -0.88 3.64 18.36
CA LEU A 154 -2.02 2.79 18.06
C LEU A 154 -1.84 2.12 16.70
N GLY A 155 -1.38 2.86 15.69
CA GLY A 155 -1.11 2.29 14.36
C GLY A 155 -0.08 1.17 14.41
N TYR A 156 0.97 1.34 15.21
CA TYR A 156 1.98 0.30 15.46
C TYR A 156 1.39 -0.95 16.13
N ARG A 157 0.58 -0.79 17.18
CA ARG A 157 -0.10 -1.92 17.86
C ARG A 157 -1.01 -2.71 16.91
N PHE A 158 -1.79 -2.02 16.07
CA PHE A 158 -2.61 -2.68 15.04
C PHE A 158 -1.77 -3.38 13.96
N GLY A 159 -0.61 -2.82 13.60
CA GLY A 159 0.35 -3.48 12.72
C GLY A 159 0.88 -4.80 13.32
N GLN A 160 1.25 -4.79 14.60
CA GLN A 160 1.72 -6.00 15.28
C GLN A 160 0.62 -7.04 15.46
N LEU A 161 -0.60 -6.61 15.80
CA LEU A 161 -1.79 -7.46 15.83
C LEU A 161 -2.00 -8.15 14.49
N ALA A 162 -1.91 -7.41 13.39
CA ALA A 162 -2.09 -7.96 12.04
C ALA A 162 -1.05 -9.03 11.72
N LEU A 163 0.24 -8.79 11.99
CA LEU A 163 1.30 -9.80 11.77
C LEU A 163 1.04 -11.07 12.59
N ASN A 164 0.74 -10.91 13.88
CA ASN A 164 0.48 -12.04 14.76
C ASN A 164 -0.76 -12.83 14.32
N LEU A 165 -1.81 -12.14 13.86
CA LEU A 165 -3.04 -12.77 13.40
C LEU A 165 -2.86 -13.52 12.06
N VAL A 166 -2.00 -13.03 11.16
CA VAL A 166 -1.61 -13.78 9.95
C VAL A 166 -1.04 -15.14 10.32
N SER A 167 -0.13 -15.18 11.30
CA SER A 167 0.47 -16.43 11.78
C SER A 167 -0.56 -17.33 12.46
N LYS A 168 -1.41 -16.79 13.35
CA LYS A 168 -2.43 -17.56 14.07
C LYS A 168 -3.45 -18.21 13.14
N LEU A 169 -3.90 -17.49 12.11
CA LEU A 169 -4.90 -17.99 11.14
C LEU A 169 -4.27 -18.77 9.98
N ASN A 170 -2.95 -18.91 9.94
CA ASN A 170 -2.21 -19.47 8.80
C ASN A 170 -2.62 -18.81 7.45
N ALA A 171 -2.84 -17.49 7.49
CA ALA A 171 -3.44 -16.73 6.39
C ALA A 171 -2.42 -16.36 5.30
N LYS A 172 -1.77 -17.37 4.71
CA LYS A 172 -0.65 -17.18 3.76
C LYS A 172 -0.96 -16.21 2.61
N LYS A 173 -2.18 -16.26 2.06
CA LYS A 173 -2.60 -15.43 0.91
C LYS A 173 -2.55 -13.92 1.14
N ILE A 174 -2.62 -13.47 2.40
CA ILE A 174 -2.55 -12.05 2.75
C ILE A 174 -1.26 -11.69 3.49
N SER A 175 -0.35 -12.65 3.68
CA SER A 175 0.85 -12.46 4.48
C SER A 175 1.79 -11.43 3.84
N ALA A 176 2.05 -11.56 2.53
CA ALA A 176 2.90 -10.63 1.78
C ALA A 176 2.41 -9.18 1.89
N ARG A 177 1.14 -8.92 1.54
CA ARG A 177 0.54 -7.59 1.63
C ARG A 177 0.48 -7.03 3.04
N THR A 178 0.22 -7.86 4.05
CA THR A 178 0.18 -7.41 5.44
C THR A 178 1.59 -7.02 5.90
N SER A 179 2.59 -7.85 5.62
CA SER A 179 3.99 -7.57 5.95
C SER A 179 4.52 -6.32 5.23
N PHE A 180 4.19 -6.17 3.94
CA PHE A 180 4.49 -4.96 3.17
C PHE A 180 3.95 -3.71 3.85
N VAL A 181 2.65 -3.69 4.18
CA VAL A 181 2.02 -2.51 4.78
C VAL A 181 2.65 -2.17 6.12
N VAL A 182 2.82 -3.16 7.01
CA VAL A 182 3.46 -2.91 8.32
C VAL A 182 4.86 -2.32 8.14
N SER A 183 5.65 -2.94 7.28
CA SER A 183 7.05 -2.56 7.10
C SER A 183 7.20 -1.21 6.40
N GLY A 184 6.33 -0.90 5.45
CA GLY A 184 6.40 0.28 4.61
C GLY A 184 5.77 1.54 5.21
N PHE A 185 4.69 1.40 5.99
CA PHE A 185 3.86 2.54 6.41
C PHE A 185 3.74 2.73 7.92
N ILE A 186 4.15 1.74 8.72
CA ILE A 186 3.87 1.72 10.17
C ILE A 186 5.15 1.60 10.98
N ARG A 187 5.92 0.53 10.76
CA ARG A 187 7.05 0.13 11.61
C ARG A 187 8.12 1.20 11.73
N HIS A 188 8.46 1.88 10.64
CA HIS A 188 9.57 2.83 10.59
C HIS A 188 9.35 4.11 11.42
N TRP A 189 8.11 4.37 11.87
CA TRP A 189 7.82 5.45 12.82
C TRP A 189 8.26 5.14 14.26
N LYS A 190 8.49 3.86 14.57
CA LYS A 190 8.79 3.37 15.94
C LYS A 190 10.11 2.61 16.03
N GLU A 191 10.54 2.00 14.93
CA GLU A 191 11.76 1.22 14.84
C GLU A 191 12.70 1.83 13.80
N HIS A 192 14.00 1.56 13.94
CA HIS A 192 14.94 1.95 12.91
C HIS A 192 14.55 1.28 11.58
N ILE A 193 14.53 2.06 10.50
CA ILE A 193 14.15 1.58 9.16
C ILE A 193 14.89 0.30 8.69
N ARG A 194 16.09 0.01 9.17
CA ARG A 194 16.81 -1.25 8.85
C ARG A 194 16.02 -2.50 9.24
N GLU A 195 15.22 -2.42 10.31
CA GLU A 195 14.42 -3.54 10.85
C GLU A 195 13.24 -3.91 9.94
N SER A 196 12.97 -3.12 8.91
CA SER A 196 11.94 -3.38 7.90
C SER A 196 12.47 -4.07 6.64
N VAL A 197 13.79 -4.04 6.39
CA VAL A 197 14.40 -4.59 5.15
C VAL A 197 14.16 -6.10 5.03
N LYS A 198 14.50 -6.87 6.07
CA LYS A 198 14.29 -8.34 6.06
C LYS A 198 12.81 -8.72 5.97
N PRO A 199 11.88 -8.12 6.75
CA PRO A 199 10.45 -8.33 6.56
C PRO A 199 9.94 -8.07 5.14
N LEU A 200 10.43 -7.01 4.48
CA LEU A 200 10.06 -6.70 3.09
C LEU A 200 10.61 -7.73 2.10
N GLN A 201 11.87 -8.16 2.25
CA GLN A 201 12.44 -9.24 1.44
C GLN A 201 11.68 -10.56 1.64
N SER A 202 11.26 -10.87 2.87
CA SER A 202 10.41 -12.02 3.16
C SER A 202 9.02 -11.88 2.53
N ALA A 203 8.43 -10.68 2.56
CA ALA A 203 7.16 -10.40 1.90
C ALA A 203 7.24 -10.60 0.38
N TYR A 204 8.35 -10.21 -0.26
CA TYR A 204 8.61 -10.53 -1.67
C TYR A 204 8.59 -12.04 -1.91
N ALA A 205 9.36 -12.82 -1.14
CA ALA A 205 9.43 -14.27 -1.30
C ALA A 205 8.05 -14.94 -1.12
N ILE A 206 7.32 -14.56 -0.08
CA ILE A 206 5.95 -15.04 0.18
C ILE A 206 5.02 -14.65 -0.96
N GLY A 207 5.08 -13.40 -1.44
CA GLY A 207 4.22 -12.93 -2.52
C GLY A 207 4.45 -13.70 -3.82
N VAL A 208 5.70 -14.03 -4.15
CA VAL A 208 6.02 -14.91 -5.28
C VAL A 208 5.46 -16.32 -5.07
N GLU A 209 5.62 -16.91 -3.87
CA GLU A 209 5.09 -18.25 -3.55
C GLU A 209 3.56 -18.31 -3.64
N THR A 210 2.87 -17.26 -3.17
CA THR A 210 1.40 -17.22 -3.10
C THR A 210 0.74 -16.62 -4.35
N GLY A 211 1.53 -16.11 -5.29
CA GLY A 211 1.04 -15.43 -6.51
C GLY A 211 0.53 -14.00 -6.29
N ASP A 212 0.83 -13.38 -5.16
CA ASP A 212 0.50 -11.97 -4.87
C ASP A 212 1.61 -11.06 -5.43
N LEU A 213 1.77 -11.08 -6.76
CA LEU A 213 2.92 -10.46 -7.46
C LEU A 213 2.97 -8.93 -7.32
N GLU A 214 1.81 -8.30 -7.16
CA GLU A 214 1.69 -6.86 -6.89
C GLU A 214 2.44 -6.51 -5.61
N TYR A 215 2.04 -7.09 -4.48
CA TYR A 215 2.69 -6.82 -3.20
C TYR A 215 4.09 -7.42 -3.11
N ALA A 216 4.41 -8.45 -3.90
CA ALA A 216 5.79 -8.93 -4.03
C ALA A 216 6.70 -7.85 -4.61
N GLY A 217 6.32 -7.27 -5.75
CA GLY A 217 7.11 -6.22 -6.40
C GLY A 217 7.18 -4.95 -5.57
N LEU A 218 6.07 -4.56 -4.93
CA LEU A 218 6.05 -3.44 -4.00
C LEU A 218 7.00 -3.65 -2.80
N ALA A 219 7.00 -4.85 -2.21
CA ALA A 219 7.89 -5.15 -1.09
C ALA A 219 9.36 -5.20 -1.52
N LEU A 220 9.67 -5.75 -2.70
CA LEU A 220 11.03 -5.85 -3.17
C LEU A 220 11.66 -4.48 -3.42
N TYR A 221 11.02 -3.58 -4.16
CA TYR A 221 11.58 -2.24 -4.38
C TYR A 221 11.73 -1.50 -3.04
N LEU A 222 10.72 -1.60 -2.16
CA LEU A 222 10.75 -0.86 -0.90
C LEU A 222 11.85 -1.38 0.02
N SER A 223 12.17 -2.68 -0.01
CA SER A 223 13.31 -3.21 0.73
C SER A 223 14.64 -2.58 0.29
N PHE A 224 14.83 -2.32 -1.00
CA PHE A 224 16.01 -1.64 -1.53
C PHE A 224 16.09 -0.18 -1.06
N VAL A 225 14.96 0.53 -1.14
CA VAL A 225 14.83 1.92 -0.67
C VAL A 225 15.12 2.02 0.83
N HIS A 226 14.61 1.09 1.62
CA HIS A 226 14.83 1.05 3.06
C HIS A 226 16.28 0.70 3.41
N ALA A 227 16.93 -0.19 2.65
CA ALA A 227 18.36 -0.46 2.79
C ALA A 227 19.19 0.81 2.49
N TYR A 228 18.88 1.51 1.41
CA TYR A 228 19.50 2.79 1.03
C TYR A 228 19.36 3.84 2.15
N PHE A 229 18.14 4.16 2.59
CA PHE A 229 17.91 5.15 3.65
C PHE A 229 18.35 4.71 5.04
N SER A 230 18.60 3.42 5.27
CA SER A 230 19.18 2.94 6.53
C SER A 230 20.67 3.25 6.69
N GLY A 231 21.33 3.78 5.64
CA GLY A 231 22.77 4.00 5.61
C GLY A 231 23.57 2.71 5.38
N GLN A 232 22.97 1.72 4.70
CA GLN A 232 23.72 0.52 4.29
C GLN A 232 24.90 0.93 3.41
N GLN A 233 26.06 0.31 3.62
CA GLN A 233 27.27 0.61 2.85
C GLN A 233 27.00 0.44 1.35
N LEU A 234 27.19 1.51 0.57
CA LEU A 234 26.83 1.54 -0.85
C LEU A 234 27.58 0.49 -1.68
N THR A 235 28.83 0.16 -1.33
CA THR A 235 29.60 -0.90 -1.99
C THR A 235 29.03 -2.31 -1.78
N LYS A 236 28.13 -2.49 -0.80
CA LYS A 236 27.36 -3.73 -0.61
C LYS A 236 26.02 -3.69 -1.33
N LEU A 237 25.43 -2.50 -1.47
CA LEU A 237 24.12 -2.31 -2.10
C LEU A 237 24.20 -2.27 -3.63
N GLU A 238 25.29 -1.73 -4.20
CA GLU A 238 25.49 -1.64 -5.65
C GLU A 238 25.39 -2.99 -6.37
N PRO A 239 26.01 -4.09 -5.90
CA PRO A 239 25.87 -5.40 -6.54
C PRO A 239 24.43 -5.94 -6.51
N GLU A 240 23.58 -5.47 -5.57
CA GLU A 240 22.18 -5.87 -5.48
C GLU A 240 21.31 -5.20 -6.55
N ILE A 241 21.73 -4.08 -7.16
CA ILE A 241 20.95 -3.31 -8.14
C ILE A 241 20.47 -4.21 -9.29
N VAL A 242 21.38 -4.98 -9.88
CA VAL A 242 21.07 -5.90 -10.99
C VAL A 242 20.11 -7.01 -10.53
N SER A 243 20.37 -7.60 -9.37
CA SER A 243 19.55 -8.69 -8.83
C SER A 243 18.10 -8.27 -8.60
N TYR A 244 17.90 -7.07 -8.04
CA TYR A 244 16.56 -6.51 -7.80
C TYR A 244 15.86 -6.16 -9.12
N ARG A 245 16.57 -5.54 -10.07
CA ARG A 245 16.06 -5.25 -11.42
C ARG A 245 15.57 -6.51 -12.11
N ASP A 246 16.38 -7.57 -12.09
CA ASP A 246 16.06 -8.83 -12.77
C ASP A 246 14.87 -9.53 -12.09
N ALA A 247 14.83 -9.51 -10.76
CA ALA A 247 13.73 -10.06 -9.97
C ALA A 247 12.40 -9.35 -10.23
N LEU A 248 12.39 -8.02 -10.25
CA LEU A 248 11.22 -7.19 -10.58
C LEU A 248 10.77 -7.38 -12.04
N SER A 249 11.73 -7.50 -12.97
CA SER A 249 11.44 -7.77 -14.39
C SER A 249 10.80 -9.14 -14.60
N LYS A 250 11.30 -10.16 -13.88
CA LYS A 250 10.78 -11.53 -13.95
C LYS A 250 9.31 -11.63 -13.55
N ILE A 251 8.87 -10.83 -12.56
CA ILE A 251 7.47 -10.76 -12.14
C ILE A 251 6.66 -9.69 -12.90
N LYS A 252 7.27 -9.02 -13.89
CA LYS A 252 6.67 -7.96 -14.72
C LYS A 252 6.09 -6.79 -13.90
N HIS A 253 6.74 -6.44 -12.80
CA HIS A 253 6.28 -5.37 -11.92
C HIS A 253 6.89 -4.02 -12.33
N GLU A 254 6.33 -3.40 -13.36
CA GLU A 254 6.84 -2.19 -14.02
C GLU A 254 7.01 -1.00 -13.07
N THR A 255 6.00 -0.74 -12.22
CA THR A 255 6.05 0.40 -11.28
C THR A 255 7.23 0.28 -10.31
N GLY A 256 7.45 -0.92 -9.78
CA GLY A 256 8.59 -1.20 -8.90
C GLY A 256 9.94 -1.10 -9.62
N LEU A 257 10.01 -1.46 -10.91
CA LEU A 257 11.21 -1.26 -11.73
C LEU A 257 11.55 0.22 -11.87
N GLU A 258 10.55 1.06 -12.16
CA GLU A 258 10.76 2.50 -12.31
C GLU A 258 11.28 3.13 -11.01
N TYR A 259 10.69 2.77 -9.87
CA TYR A 259 11.18 3.23 -8.57
C TYR A 259 12.59 2.74 -8.30
N HIS A 260 12.86 1.44 -8.51
CA HIS A 260 14.17 0.83 -8.28
C HIS A 260 15.28 1.51 -9.10
N LYS A 261 15.01 1.87 -10.36
CA LYS A 261 15.97 2.57 -11.22
C LYS A 261 16.42 3.91 -10.63
N ILE A 262 15.50 4.69 -10.05
CA ILE A 262 15.81 5.99 -9.43
C ILE A 262 16.83 5.81 -8.30
N TYR A 263 16.54 4.90 -7.37
CA TYR A 263 17.39 4.67 -6.20
C TYR A 263 18.70 3.95 -6.57
N GLY A 264 18.66 3.02 -7.53
CA GLY A 264 19.87 2.38 -8.07
C GLY A 264 20.82 3.43 -8.67
N GLN A 265 20.30 4.37 -9.45
CA GLN A 265 21.12 5.45 -10.01
C GLN A 265 21.68 6.39 -8.91
N ALA A 266 20.90 6.69 -7.87
CA ALA A 266 21.40 7.46 -6.74
C ALA A 266 22.59 6.77 -6.03
N VAL A 267 22.52 5.44 -5.86
CA VAL A 267 23.64 4.63 -5.33
C VAL A 267 24.89 4.75 -6.22
N LEU A 268 24.74 4.63 -7.54
CA LEU A 268 25.86 4.77 -8.49
C LEU A 268 26.47 6.17 -8.47
N ASN A 269 25.64 7.22 -8.39
CA ASN A 269 26.10 8.60 -8.29
C ASN A 269 26.93 8.84 -7.02
N LEU A 270 26.47 8.34 -5.88
CA LEU A 270 27.17 8.47 -4.59
C LEU A 270 28.48 7.67 -4.54
N LEU A 271 28.61 6.62 -5.35
CA LEU A 271 29.86 5.86 -5.54
C LEU A 271 30.84 6.54 -6.52
N GLY A 272 30.47 7.68 -7.11
CA GLY A 272 31.29 8.38 -8.11
C GLY A 272 31.32 7.69 -9.47
N GLN A 273 30.33 6.85 -9.78
CA GLN A 273 30.22 6.11 -11.05
C GLN A 273 29.37 6.86 -12.10
N SER A 274 29.19 8.17 -11.93
CA SER A 274 28.45 9.04 -12.84
C SER A 274 29.25 10.31 -13.12
N GLU A 275 29.21 10.81 -14.35
CA GLU A 275 29.86 12.07 -14.74
C GLU A 275 29.25 13.28 -14.00
N ASN A 276 27.94 13.25 -13.74
CA ASN A 276 27.25 14.27 -12.98
C ASN A 276 26.45 13.62 -11.84
N PRO A 277 26.92 13.73 -10.59
CA PRO A 277 26.27 13.05 -9.47
C PRO A 277 24.89 13.63 -9.11
N CYS A 278 24.54 14.80 -9.64
CA CYS A 278 23.23 15.43 -9.45
C CYS A 278 22.19 15.03 -10.51
N ARG A 279 22.57 14.24 -11.53
CA ARG A 279 21.67 13.78 -12.59
C ARG A 279 21.32 12.32 -12.39
N LEU A 280 20.04 12.00 -12.54
CA LEU A 280 19.55 10.62 -12.50
C LEU A 280 19.43 10.11 -13.93
N ILE A 281 20.56 9.71 -14.51
CA ILE A 281 20.63 9.18 -15.88
C ILE A 281 20.26 7.70 -15.86
N HIS A 282 19.34 7.27 -16.70
CA HIS A 282 18.96 5.86 -16.80
C HIS A 282 19.75 5.15 -17.92
N GLU A 283 19.97 3.83 -17.80
CA GLU A 283 20.50 3.00 -18.90
C GLU A 283 19.64 3.12 -20.20
N ALA A 284 18.37 3.50 -20.05
CA ALA A 284 17.41 3.70 -21.15
C ALA A 284 17.34 5.15 -21.69
N GLY A 285 18.06 6.11 -21.11
CA GLY A 285 18.08 7.51 -21.57
C GLY A 285 18.26 8.56 -20.47
N ASP A 286 18.49 9.81 -20.89
CA ASP A 286 18.63 11.00 -20.03
C ASP A 286 17.31 11.31 -19.28
N GLU A 287 17.40 11.92 -18.08
CA GLU A 287 16.24 12.37 -17.29
C GLU A 287 15.27 13.25 -18.12
N GLN A 288 15.81 14.02 -19.07
CA GLN A 288 15.04 14.87 -19.99
C GLN A 288 14.11 14.09 -20.92
N ALA A 289 14.41 12.82 -21.22
CA ALA A 289 13.59 11.99 -22.10
C ALA A 289 12.44 11.30 -21.35
N LEU A 290 12.61 11.02 -20.06
CA LEU A 290 11.66 10.23 -19.26
C LEU A 290 10.69 11.10 -18.44
N LEU A 291 11.12 12.30 -18.03
CA LEU A 291 10.25 13.25 -17.32
C LEU A 291 8.97 13.62 -18.10
N PRO A 292 8.99 13.88 -19.43
CA PRO A 292 7.76 14.15 -20.19
C PRO A 292 6.74 13.02 -20.13
N LEU A 293 7.19 11.76 -20.09
CA LEU A 293 6.31 10.60 -19.95
C LEU A 293 5.69 10.52 -18.55
N HIS A 294 6.47 10.78 -17.50
CA HIS A 294 5.94 10.78 -16.13
C HIS A 294 4.96 11.92 -15.88
N TYR A 295 5.19 13.09 -16.48
CA TYR A 295 4.25 14.20 -16.46
C TYR A 295 2.95 13.89 -17.21
N SER A 296 3.04 13.29 -18.40
CA SER A 296 1.84 12.97 -19.21
C SER A 296 0.99 11.87 -18.60
N THR A 297 1.60 10.97 -17.82
CA THR A 297 0.91 9.88 -17.10
C THR A 297 0.50 10.27 -15.67
N ASN A 298 0.80 11.50 -15.23
CA ASN A 298 0.56 12.00 -13.87
C ASN A 298 1.04 11.04 -12.77
N ASN A 299 2.22 10.43 -12.94
CA ASN A 299 2.76 9.47 -11.98
C ASN A 299 3.44 10.20 -10.82
N GLY A 300 2.63 10.72 -9.89
CA GLY A 300 3.08 11.54 -8.77
C GLY A 300 4.13 10.87 -7.88
N CYS A 301 3.98 9.56 -7.59
CA CYS A 301 4.98 8.82 -6.80
C CYS A 301 6.36 8.83 -7.46
N THR A 302 6.43 8.51 -8.76
CA THR A 302 7.71 8.50 -9.49
C THR A 302 8.35 9.89 -9.48
N LEU A 303 7.55 10.93 -9.75
CA LEU A 303 8.04 12.31 -9.77
C LEU A 303 8.55 12.75 -8.39
N HIS A 304 7.83 12.40 -7.32
CA HIS A 304 8.28 12.69 -5.95
C HIS A 304 9.61 11.97 -5.64
N TYR A 305 9.72 10.67 -5.92
CA TYR A 305 10.96 9.93 -5.67
C TYR A 305 12.14 10.48 -6.47
N PHE A 306 11.90 10.85 -7.73
CA PHE A 306 12.92 11.43 -8.60
C PHE A 306 13.44 12.75 -8.02
N TYR A 307 12.54 13.70 -7.72
CA TYR A 307 12.93 15.01 -7.21
C TYR A 307 13.47 14.96 -5.78
N ALA A 308 12.98 14.07 -4.92
CA ALA A 308 13.53 13.87 -3.59
C ALA A 308 14.98 13.34 -3.64
N ASN A 309 15.28 12.42 -4.56
CA ASN A 309 16.66 11.96 -4.76
C ASN A 309 17.54 13.06 -5.38
N LYS A 310 17.02 13.87 -6.33
CA LYS A 310 17.79 15.02 -6.84
C LYS A 310 18.08 16.05 -5.76
N LEU A 311 17.12 16.37 -4.90
CA LEU A 311 17.32 17.22 -3.73
C LEU A 311 18.48 16.70 -2.87
N LEU A 312 18.41 15.43 -2.46
CA LEU A 312 19.44 14.78 -1.64
C LEU A 312 20.82 14.84 -2.32
N LEU A 313 20.91 14.44 -3.58
CA LEU A 313 22.18 14.42 -4.32
C LEU A 313 22.74 15.83 -4.51
N CYS A 314 21.92 16.78 -4.96
CA CYS A 314 22.36 18.16 -5.15
C CYS A 314 22.83 18.80 -3.85
N TYR A 315 22.16 18.52 -2.73
CA TYR A 315 22.59 19.00 -1.42
C TYR A 315 23.95 18.40 -1.03
N LEU A 316 24.13 17.08 -1.13
CA LEU A 316 25.38 16.40 -0.75
C LEU A 316 26.59 16.79 -1.60
N PHE A 317 26.37 17.17 -2.86
CA PHE A 317 27.42 17.65 -3.78
C PHE A 317 27.43 19.19 -3.91
N GLU A 318 26.85 19.91 -2.94
CA GLU A 318 26.91 21.38 -2.79
C GLU A 318 26.33 22.18 -3.98
N ASN A 319 25.45 21.58 -4.78
CA ASN A 319 24.68 22.24 -5.83
C ASN A 319 23.33 22.75 -5.29
N TYR A 320 23.39 23.67 -4.33
CA TYR A 320 22.20 24.21 -3.65
C TYR A 320 21.15 24.85 -4.58
N PRO A 321 21.52 25.58 -5.66
CA PRO A 321 20.51 26.15 -6.57
C PRO A 321 19.63 25.09 -7.23
N GLU A 322 20.19 23.92 -7.58
CA GLU A 322 19.43 22.83 -8.17
C GLU A 322 18.71 22.00 -7.11
N ALA A 323 19.27 21.92 -5.89
CA ALA A 323 18.60 21.32 -4.73
C ALA A 323 17.29 22.03 -4.43
N LEU A 324 17.28 23.38 -4.35
CA LEU A 324 16.07 24.18 -4.09
C LEU A 324 14.99 24.02 -5.17
N LYS A 325 15.38 23.95 -6.45
CA LYS A 325 14.42 23.67 -7.53
C LYS A 325 13.83 22.26 -7.39
N SER A 326 14.67 21.29 -7.06
CA SER A 326 14.24 19.91 -6.87
C SER A 326 13.32 19.78 -5.66
N ALA A 327 13.59 20.52 -4.58
CA ALA A 327 12.72 20.58 -3.41
C ALA A 327 11.31 21.07 -3.76
N ALA A 328 11.20 22.22 -4.43
CA ALA A 328 9.92 22.78 -4.86
C ALA A 328 9.13 21.83 -5.78
N LEU A 329 9.83 21.09 -6.65
CA LEU A 329 9.20 20.08 -7.51
C LEU A 329 8.82 18.81 -6.74
N ALA A 330 9.61 18.36 -5.77
CA ALA A 330 9.28 17.23 -4.91
C ALA A 330 8.05 17.53 -4.03
N GLU A 331 7.96 18.74 -3.48
CA GLU A 331 6.84 19.20 -2.64
C GLU A 331 5.51 19.11 -3.39
N LYS A 332 5.48 19.51 -4.67
CA LYS A 332 4.28 19.41 -5.53
C LYS A 332 3.70 18.00 -5.61
N TYR A 333 4.52 16.97 -5.44
CA TYR A 333 4.12 15.56 -5.54
C TYR A 333 4.14 14.82 -4.20
N LEU A 334 4.33 15.53 -3.08
CA LEU A 334 4.46 14.96 -1.74
C LEU A 334 3.24 14.11 -1.35
N GLU A 335 2.03 14.58 -1.69
CA GLU A 335 0.76 13.88 -1.40
C GLU A 335 0.59 12.55 -2.13
N ALA A 336 1.45 12.23 -3.11
CA ALA A 336 1.40 10.94 -3.80
C ALA A 336 2.07 9.82 -3.00
N ALA A 337 2.95 10.14 -2.04
CA ALA A 337 3.72 9.16 -1.26
C ALA A 337 3.42 9.20 0.26
N PRO A 338 2.15 9.36 0.69
CA PRO A 338 1.83 9.64 2.09
C PRO A 338 2.24 8.45 2.98
N GLY A 339 2.86 8.77 4.12
CA GLY A 339 3.26 7.77 5.12
C GLY A 339 4.48 6.93 4.77
N LEU A 340 5.16 7.18 3.64
CA LEU A 340 6.43 6.54 3.30
C LEU A 340 7.62 7.33 3.84
N VAL A 341 8.71 6.63 4.14
CA VAL A 341 9.94 7.25 4.70
C VAL A 341 10.50 8.39 3.84
N VAL A 342 10.32 8.34 2.52
CA VAL A 342 10.83 9.38 1.61
C VAL A 342 10.27 10.77 1.95
N VAL A 343 9.06 10.85 2.52
CA VAL A 343 8.44 12.11 2.97
C VAL A 343 9.24 12.70 4.13
N ALA A 344 9.64 11.88 5.09
CA ALA A 344 10.47 12.31 6.21
C ALA A 344 11.88 12.74 5.73
N VAL A 345 12.45 12.00 4.78
CA VAL A 345 13.74 12.34 4.17
C VAL A 345 13.66 13.67 3.41
N PHE A 346 12.59 13.87 2.64
CA PHE A 346 12.34 15.12 1.92
C PHE A 346 12.32 16.30 2.88
N HIS A 347 11.49 16.27 3.94
CA HIS A 347 11.41 17.36 4.91
C HIS A 347 12.73 17.62 5.63
N PHE A 348 13.52 16.58 5.91
CA PHE A 348 14.86 16.75 6.49
C PHE A 348 15.76 17.57 5.56
N TYR A 349 15.93 17.15 4.31
CA TYR A 349 16.82 17.84 3.36
C TYR A 349 16.31 19.21 2.92
N ASP A 350 14.99 19.41 2.85
CA ASP A 350 14.39 20.70 2.52
C ASP A 350 14.61 21.76 3.62
N SER A 351 14.78 21.31 4.87
CA SER A 351 15.04 22.19 6.01
C SER A 351 16.50 22.63 6.19
N LEU A 352 17.44 22.00 5.47
CA LEU A 352 18.89 22.27 5.54
C LEU A 352 19.31 23.33 4.53
#